data_AF-A0A2H1VXM8-F1
#
_entry.id   AF-A0A2H1VXM8-F1
#
_cell.length_a   1.000
_cell.length_b   1.000
_cell.length_c   1.000
_cell.angle_alpha   90.00
_cell.angle_beta   90.00
_cell.angle_gamma   90.00
#
_symmetry.space_group_name_H-M   'P 1'
#
loop_
_entity.id
_entity.type
_entity.pdbx_description
1 polymer ?
#
loop_
_entity_poly.entity_id
_entity_poly.type
_entity_poly.pdbx_seq_one_letter_code
_entity_poly.pdbx_strand_id
1 'polypeptide(L)'
;MYSSSGVPAPVAAVQGVAVFLATFVNNVFVSYAGYIVMGMLFHYTITLASAKIAGQLSDESCFGLIFGINTLIGTGLQSILTLVLIQSLKLPIASQYFAISGLYLLLASTWLLGWMITTCRQKRSINVDNQY
;
A
#
# COMPACT_ATOMS: atom_id res chain seq x y z
N MET A 1 -19.91 -4.90 -12.04
CA MET A 1 -18.60 -4.24 -12.03
C MET A 1 -17.71 -4.95 -11.01
N TYR A 2 -16.94 -5.92 -11.49
CA TYR A 2 -16.20 -6.90 -10.69
C TYR A 2 -14.74 -6.47 -10.51
N SER A 3 -14.29 -6.51 -9.25
CA SER A 3 -12.90 -6.69 -8.79
C SER A 3 -11.83 -5.69 -9.25
N SER A 4 -11.79 -4.51 -8.63
CA SER A 4 -10.52 -3.75 -8.51
C SER A 4 -10.04 -3.59 -7.07
N SER A 5 -10.75 -4.19 -6.10
CA SER A 5 -10.41 -4.12 -4.67
C SER A 5 -9.17 -4.94 -4.31
N GLY A 6 -8.70 -5.82 -5.22
CA GLY A 6 -7.56 -6.70 -5.00
C GLY A 6 -6.20 -6.14 -5.42
N VAL A 7 -6.13 -5.05 -6.20
CA VAL A 7 -4.85 -4.49 -6.70
C VAL A 7 -3.90 -3.97 -5.61
N PRO A 8 -4.35 -3.30 -4.52
CA PRO A 8 -3.41 -2.74 -3.54
C PRO A 8 -2.72 -3.80 -2.69
N ALA A 9 -3.35 -4.95 -2.44
CA ALA A 9 -2.78 -6.07 -1.69
C ALA A 9 -1.44 -6.62 -2.25
N PRO A 10 -1.35 -7.07 -3.51
CA PRO A 10 -0.11 -7.59 -4.08
C PRO A 10 0.95 -6.50 -4.21
N VAL A 11 0.57 -5.25 -4.47
CA VAL A 11 1.51 -4.13 -4.52
C VAL A 11 2.19 -3.94 -3.16
N ALA A 12 1.41 -3.89 -2.09
CA ALA A 12 1.92 -3.77 -0.72
C ALA A 12 2.78 -4.98 -0.31
N ALA A 13 2.37 -6.18 -0.73
CA ALA A 13 3.14 -7.40 -0.48
C ALA A 13 4.52 -7.32 -1.17
N VAL A 14 4.56 -6.90 -2.44
CA VAL A 14 5.83 -6.72 -3.18
C VAL A 14 6.71 -5.68 -2.51
N GLN A 15 6.15 -4.55 -2.05
CA GLN A 15 6.90 -3.54 -1.29
C GLN A 15 7.47 -4.12 0.01
N GLY A 16 6.64 -4.78 0.80
CA GLY A 16 7.03 -5.38 2.07
C GLY A 16 8.12 -6.44 1.90
N VAL A 17 7.96 -7.35 0.94
CA VAL A 17 8.94 -8.40 0.63
C VAL A 17 10.24 -7.82 0.08
N ALA A 18 10.18 -6.82 -0.81
CA ALA A 18 11.38 -6.20 -1.37
C ALA A 18 12.25 -5.57 -0.27
N VAL A 19 11.63 -4.84 0.66
CA VAL A 19 12.35 -4.22 1.79
C VAL A 19 12.76 -5.27 2.84
N PHE A 20 11.96 -6.34 3.02
CA PHE A 20 12.33 -7.46 3.89
C PHE A 20 13.62 -8.12 3.42
N LEU A 21 13.68 -8.50 2.14
CA LEU A 21 14.87 -9.11 1.56
C LEU A 21 16.07 -8.16 1.64
N ALA A 22 15.86 -6.88 1.35
CA ALA A 22 16.88 -5.83 1.47
C ALA A 22 17.44 -5.66 2.90
N THR A 23 16.73 -6.13 3.93
CA THR A 23 17.19 -6.10 5.33
C THR A 23 18.34 -7.09 5.59
N PHE A 24 18.34 -8.23 4.90
CA PHE A 24 19.31 -9.32 5.14
C PHE A 24 20.46 -9.35 4.13
N VAL A 25 20.37 -8.55 3.07
CA VAL A 25 21.39 -8.52 2.01
C VAL A 25 22.49 -7.51 2.39
N ASN A 26 23.74 -7.99 2.46
CA ASN A 26 24.90 -7.14 2.71
C ASN A 26 25.37 -6.34 1.48
N ASN A 27 24.73 -6.54 0.32
CA ASN A 27 25.04 -5.79 -0.89
C ASN A 27 24.19 -4.51 -0.97
N VAL A 28 24.87 -3.37 -0.83
CA VAL A 28 24.28 -2.03 -0.84
C VAL A 28 23.45 -1.77 -2.10
N PHE A 29 23.87 -2.26 -3.28
CA PHE A 29 23.11 -2.08 -4.53
C PHE A 29 21.75 -2.77 -4.50
N VAL A 30 21.67 -3.97 -3.91
CA VAL A 30 20.41 -4.73 -3.80
C VAL A 30 19.47 -4.04 -2.81
N SER A 31 19.99 -3.50 -1.71
CA SER A 31 19.19 -2.73 -0.76
C SER A 31 18.63 -1.44 -1.40
N TYR A 32 19.43 -0.76 -2.22
CA TYR A 32 18.94 0.39 -3.01
C TYR A 32 17.89 0.00 -4.03
N ALA A 33 18.04 -1.14 -4.73
CA ALA A 33 17.03 -1.63 -5.66
C ALA A 33 15.70 -1.90 -4.93
N GLY A 34 15.74 -2.54 -3.76
CA GLY A 34 14.55 -2.75 -2.92
C GLY A 34 13.90 -1.43 -2.48
N TYR A 35 14.69 -0.44 -2.11
CA TYR A 35 14.20 0.90 -1.76
C TYR A 35 13.53 1.61 -2.94
N ILE A 36 14.13 1.54 -4.14
CA ILE A 36 13.56 2.12 -5.37
C ILE A 36 12.22 1.46 -5.71
N VAL A 37 12.14 0.12 -5.67
CA VAL A 37 10.89 -0.63 -5.89
C VAL A 37 9.82 -0.19 -4.91
N MET A 38 10.16 -0.10 -3.62
CA MET A 38 9.22 0.36 -2.60
C MET A 38 8.71 1.77 -2.89
N GLY A 39 9.60 2.72 -3.20
CA GLY A 39 9.24 4.10 -3.47
C GLY A 39 8.37 4.28 -4.72
N MET A 40 8.66 3.54 -5.80
CA MET A 40 7.84 3.56 -7.02
C MET A 40 6.44 3.03 -6.77
N LEU A 41 6.31 1.88 -6.11
CA LEU A 41 5.02 1.27 -5.81
C LEU A 41 4.20 2.08 -4.81
N PHE A 42 4.85 2.84 -3.92
CA PHE A 42 4.19 3.76 -3.00
C PHE A 42 3.48 4.89 -3.77
N HIS A 43 4.20 5.55 -4.68
CA HIS A 43 3.63 6.61 -5.51
C HIS A 43 2.59 6.08 -6.53
N TYR A 44 2.81 4.87 -7.05
CA TYR A 44 1.80 4.17 -7.85
C TYR A 44 0.51 3.97 -7.04
N THR A 45 0.60 3.51 -5.79
CA THR A 45 -0.57 3.30 -4.92
C THR A 45 -1.30 4.61 -4.62
N ILE A 46 -0.57 5.69 -4.35
CA ILE A 46 -1.15 7.04 -4.19
C ILE A 46 -1.94 7.41 -5.44
N THR A 47 -1.34 7.29 -6.61
CA THR A 47 -1.99 7.65 -7.89
C THR A 47 -3.21 6.78 -8.16
N LEU A 48 -3.09 5.47 -7.93
CA LEU A 48 -4.17 4.50 -8.10
C LEU A 48 -5.34 4.84 -7.18
N ALA A 49 -5.09 5.10 -5.90
CA ALA A 49 -6.12 5.47 -4.93
C ALA A 49 -6.83 6.76 -5.35
N SER A 50 -6.08 7.78 -5.78
CA SER A 50 -6.65 9.03 -6.29
C SER A 50 -7.52 8.79 -7.52
N ALA A 51 -7.06 8.00 -8.50
CA ALA A 51 -7.85 7.67 -9.69
C ALA A 51 -9.14 6.90 -9.35
N LYS A 52 -9.10 6.02 -8.35
CA LYS A 52 -10.29 5.30 -7.87
C LYS A 52 -11.31 6.24 -7.24
N ILE A 53 -10.87 7.17 -6.40
CA ILE A 53 -11.77 8.13 -5.75
C ILE A 53 -12.31 9.13 -6.78
N ALA A 54 -11.45 9.65 -7.65
CA ALA A 54 -11.82 10.54 -8.75
C ALA A 54 -12.89 9.91 -9.65
N GLY A 55 -12.72 8.64 -10.05
CA GLY A 55 -13.68 7.94 -10.90
C GLY A 55 -15.04 7.62 -10.26
N GLN A 56 -15.31 8.04 -9.02
CA GLN A 56 -16.61 7.93 -8.37
C GLN A 56 -17.33 9.28 -8.21
N LEU A 57 -16.70 10.38 -8.63
CA LEU A 57 -17.24 11.73 -8.53
C LEU A 57 -17.80 12.19 -9.87
N SER A 58 -18.93 12.88 -9.83
CA SER A 58 -19.55 13.49 -11.02
C SER A 58 -18.87 14.80 -11.44
N ASP A 59 -18.12 15.44 -10.55
CA ASP A 59 -17.45 16.72 -10.80
C ASP A 59 -15.95 16.52 -11.04
N GLU A 60 -15.55 16.71 -12.29
CA GLU A 60 -14.17 16.53 -12.77
C GLU A 60 -13.23 17.65 -12.26
N SER A 61 -13.79 18.76 -11.82
CA SER A 61 -13.04 19.94 -11.34
C SER A 61 -12.22 19.64 -10.07
N CYS A 62 -12.61 18.61 -9.31
CA CYS A 62 -11.97 18.23 -8.04
C CYS A 62 -10.85 17.18 -8.18
N PHE A 63 -10.59 16.66 -9.39
CA PHE A 63 -9.63 15.58 -9.59
C PHE A 63 -8.20 15.93 -9.14
N GLY A 64 -7.74 17.13 -9.48
CA GLY A 64 -6.42 17.61 -9.04
C GLY A 64 -6.30 17.74 -7.53
N LEU A 65 -7.38 18.16 -6.86
CA LEU A 65 -7.41 18.34 -5.41
C LEU A 65 -7.34 16.99 -4.68
N ILE A 66 -8.05 15.96 -5.16
CA ILE A 66 -8.01 14.61 -4.60
C ILE A 66 -6.63 13.98 -4.74
N PHE A 67 -5.99 14.17 -5.91
CA PHE A 67 -4.61 13.77 -6.09
C PHE A 67 -3.69 14.48 -5.11
N GLY A 68 -3.84 15.80 -4.97
CA GLY A 68 -3.04 16.62 -4.04
C GLY A 68 -3.19 16.19 -2.58
N ILE A 69 -4.42 16.06 -2.07
CA ILE A 69 -4.69 15.67 -0.68
C ILE A 69 -4.16 14.25 -0.41
N ASN A 70 -4.41 13.29 -1.30
CA ASN A 70 -3.94 11.92 -1.11
C ASN A 70 -2.41 11.84 -1.12
N THR A 71 -1.76 12.62 -2.00
CA THR A 71 -0.29 12.72 -2.05
C THR A 71 0.27 13.37 -0.79
N LEU A 72 -0.35 14.45 -0.31
CA LEU A 72 0.07 15.16 0.91
C LEU A 72 -0.05 14.26 2.14
N ILE A 73 -1.16 13.55 2.30
CA ILE A 73 -1.36 12.60 3.41
C ILE A 73 -0.34 11.47 3.32
N GLY A 74 -0.16 10.86 2.13
CA GLY A 74 0.80 9.78 1.93
C GLY A 74 2.22 10.20 2.28
N THR A 75 2.72 11.27 1.65
CA THR A 75 4.08 11.79 1.89
C THR A 75 4.26 12.36 3.29
N GLY A 76 3.19 12.89 3.90
CA GLY A 76 3.17 13.33 5.29
C GLY A 76 3.37 12.17 6.27
N LEU A 77 2.64 11.07 6.08
CA LEU A 77 2.83 9.84 6.86
C LEU A 77 4.24 9.27 6.68
N GLN A 78 4.75 9.25 5.45
CA GLN A 78 6.12 8.82 5.15
C GLN A 78 7.16 9.71 5.87
N SER A 79 6.92 11.01 5.92
CA SER A 79 7.80 11.97 6.62
C SER A 79 7.78 11.76 8.13
N ILE A 80 6.60 11.52 8.72
CA ILE A 80 6.47 11.18 10.15
C ILE A 80 7.21 9.89 10.47
N LEU A 81 7.06 8.85 9.65
CA LEU A 81 7.77 7.59 9.84
C LEU A 81 9.30 7.79 9.79
N THR A 82 9.76 8.61 8.84
CA THR A 82 11.17 8.99 8.70
C THR A 82 11.68 9.74 9.94
N LEU A 83 10.90 10.70 10.44
CA LEU A 83 11.21 11.43 11.67
C LEU A 83 11.36 10.47 12.84
N VAL A 84 10.38 9.58 13.04
CA VAL A 84 10.37 8.63 14.16
C VAL A 84 11.56 7.66 14.06
N LEU A 85 11.73 6.96 12.94
CA LEU A 85 12.73 5.90 12.81
C LEU A 85 14.17 6.44 12.75
N ILE A 86 14.38 7.55 12.04
CA ILE A 86 15.73 8.08 11.77
C ILE A 86 16.12 9.13 12.80
N GLN A 87 15.26 10.11 13.08
CA GLN A 87 15.65 11.27 13.89
C GLN A 87 15.43 11.03 15.38
N SER A 88 14.25 10.56 15.77
CA SER A 88 13.90 10.33 17.17
C SER A 88 14.59 9.08 17.72
N LEU A 89 14.36 7.94 17.08
CA LEU A 89 14.74 6.63 17.60
C LEU A 89 16.14 6.19 17.12
N LYS A 90 16.66 6.81 16.04
CA LYS A 90 18.01 6.61 15.49
C LYS A 90 18.36 5.12 15.27
N LEU A 91 17.40 4.35 14.73
CA LEU A 91 17.59 2.93 14.49
C LEU A 91 18.72 2.67 13.48
N PRO A 92 19.45 1.56 13.59
CA PRO A 92 20.36 1.13 12.53
C PRO A 92 19.57 0.81 11.24
N ILE A 93 20.21 0.93 10.08
CA ILE A 93 19.58 0.82 8.76
C ILE A 93 18.76 -0.49 8.60
N ALA A 94 19.29 -1.61 9.08
CA ALA A 94 18.60 -2.90 9.04
C ALA A 94 17.28 -2.88 9.83
N SER A 95 17.27 -2.30 11.03
CA SER A 95 16.06 -2.20 11.85
C SER A 95 15.03 -1.22 11.25
N GLN A 96 15.49 -0.17 10.55
CA GLN A 96 14.59 0.72 9.80
C GLN A 96 13.89 -0.05 8.67
N TYR A 97 14.65 -0.82 7.88
CA TYR A 97 14.11 -1.60 6.76
C TYR A 97 13.17 -2.69 7.27
N PHE A 98 13.53 -3.38 8.35
CA PHE A 98 12.68 -4.38 8.99
C PHE A 98 11.33 -3.79 9.44
N ALA A 99 11.36 -2.63 10.12
CA ALA A 99 10.14 -1.96 10.58
C ALA A 99 9.24 -1.54 9.41
N ILE A 100 9.81 -0.93 8.37
CA ILE A 100 9.07 -0.50 7.17
C ILE A 100 8.46 -1.72 6.46
N SER A 101 9.24 -2.79 6.29
CA SER A 101 8.78 -4.04 5.70
C SER A 101 7.58 -4.62 6.45
N GLY A 102 7.66 -4.69 7.78
CA GLY A 102 6.57 -5.16 8.62
C GLY A 102 5.29 -4.35 8.42
N LEU A 103 5.39 -3.02 8.36
CA LEU A 103 4.24 -2.15 8.11
C LEU A 103 3.56 -2.43 6.76
N TYR A 104 4.34 -2.61 5.69
CA TYR A 104 3.80 -2.93 4.37
C TYR A 104 3.20 -4.33 4.30
N LEU A 105 3.77 -5.32 4.99
CA LEU A 105 3.19 -6.67 5.08
C LEU A 105 1.89 -6.70 5.88
N LEU A 106 1.81 -5.92 6.96
CA LEU A 106 0.55 -5.74 7.69
C LEU A 106 -0.52 -5.09 6.81
N LEU A 107 -0.15 -4.05 6.06
CA LEU A 107 -1.04 -3.39 5.11
C LEU A 107 -1.50 -4.33 3.98
N ALA A 108 -0.59 -5.16 3.45
CA ALA A 108 -0.94 -6.20 2.49
C ALA A 108 -1.97 -7.19 3.07
N SER A 109 -1.76 -7.60 4.32
CA SER A 109 -2.63 -8.54 5.03
C SER A 109 -4.03 -7.96 5.25
N THR A 110 -4.15 -6.69 5.65
CA THR A 110 -5.47 -6.05 5.84
C THR A 110 -6.24 -5.93 4.52
N TRP A 111 -5.57 -5.57 3.42
CA TRP A 111 -6.20 -5.55 2.10
C TRP A 111 -6.62 -6.94 1.61
N LEU A 112 -5.78 -7.96 1.81
CA LEU A 112 -6.13 -9.35 1.48
C LEU A 112 -7.34 -9.82 2.27
N LEU A 113 -7.39 -9.57 3.58
CA LEU A 113 -8.53 -9.92 4.42
C LEU A 113 -9.82 -9.24 3.96
N GLY A 114 -9.76 -7.94 3.65
CA GLY A 114 -10.91 -7.20 3.12
C GLY A 114 -11.42 -7.78 1.80
N TRP A 115 -10.51 -8.16 0.89
CA TRP A 115 -10.86 -8.81 -0.36
C TRP A 115 -11.46 -10.22 -0.16
N MET A 116 -10.91 -11.01 0.76
CA MET A 116 -11.45 -12.32 1.11
C MET A 116 -12.86 -12.20 1.69
N ILE A 117 -13.09 -11.28 2.62
CA ILE A 117 -14.40 -11.06 3.25
C ILE A 117 -15.45 -10.65 2.20
N THR A 118 -15.13 -9.71 1.33
CA THR A 118 -16.05 -9.25 0.28
C THR A 118 -16.41 -10.37 -0.69
N THR A 119 -15.43 -11.17 -1.11
CA THR A 119 -15.65 -12.33 -1.99
C THR A 119 -16.50 -13.42 -1.33
N CYS A 120 -16.24 -13.74 -0.06
CA CYS A 120 -17.03 -14.70 0.71
C CYS A 120 -18.49 -14.22 0.88
N ARG A 121 -18.70 -12.94 1.19
CA ARG A 121 -20.04 -12.35 1.30
C ARG A 121 -20.79 -12.38 -0.04
N GLN A 122 -20.11 -12.12 -1.14
CA GLN A 122 -20.70 -12.18 -2.47
C GLN A 122 -21.15 -13.60 -2.85
N LYS A 123 -20.29 -14.61 -2.63
CA LYS A 123 -20.65 -16.02 -2.86
C LYS A 123 -21.85 -16.44 -2.03
N ARG A 124 -21.90 -16.02 -0.75
CA ARG A 124 -23.05 -16.29 0.13
C ARG A 124 -24.34 -15.66 -0.40
N SER A 125 -24.30 -14.41 -0.84
CA SER A 125 -25.47 -13.70 -1.39
C SER A 125 -26.03 -14.38 -2.64
N ILE A 126 -25.16 -14.79 -3.57
CA ILE A 126 -25.56 -15.48 -4.80
C ILE A 126 -26.18 -16.85 -4.48
N ASN A 127 -25.64 -17.57 -3.50
CA ASN A 127 -26.20 -18.85 -3.08
C ASN A 127 -27.60 -18.71 -2.45
N VAL A 128 -27.90 -17.60 -1.78
CA VAL A 128 -29.25 -17.35 -1.24
C VAL A 128 -30.24 -17.03 -2.36
N ASP A 129 -29.84 -16.26 -3.37
CA ASP A 129 -30.70 -15.88 -4.50
C ASP A 129 -31.08 -17.10 -5.37
N ASN A 130 -30.14 -18.03 -5.60
CA ASN A 130 -30.39 -19.28 -6.32
C ASN A 130 -31.29 -20.29 -5.58
N GLN A 131 -31.75 -20.00 -4.35
CA GLN A 131 -32.65 -20.86 -3.57
C GLN A 131 -34.11 -20.37 -3.57
N TYR A 132 -34.41 -19.25 -4.25
CA TYR A 132 -35.76 -18.72 -4.48
C TYR A 132 -36.06 -18.69 -5.99
#